data_AF-Q26EB5-F1
#
_entry.id   AF-Q26EB5-F1
#
_cell.length_a   1.000
_cell.length_b   1.000
_cell.length_c   1.000
_cell.angle_alpha   90.00
_cell.angle_beta   90.00
_cell.angle_gamma   90.00
#
_symmetry.space_group_name_H-M   'P 1'
#
loop_
_entity.id
_entity.type
_entity.pdbx_description
1 polymer ?
#
loop_
_entity_poly.entity_id
_entity_poly.type
_entity_poly.pdbx_seq_one_letter_code
_entity_poly.pdbx_strand_id
1 'polypeptide(L)'
;MDTPEKVFGLTSYYEIMLEGSNSNHVSQEIIIADHEEAMQELMGEINSTRKPGLKIPSINFKKEVLIFAYGGQQSTGGYAVDVTEVRNEDDLLHFNFDLIKPQGEMVTMSITTPFKIIKVKRDDKKITASF
;
A
#
# COMPACT_ATOMS: atom_id res chain seq x y z
N MET A 1 22.37 -20.20 4.02
CA MET A 1 21.04 -20.60 3.52
C MET A 1 20.41 -19.33 3.01
N ASP A 2 20.14 -19.24 1.72
CA ASP A 2 19.39 -18.09 1.18
C ASP A 2 17.95 -18.18 1.69
N THR A 3 17.40 -17.06 2.18
CA THR A 3 16.00 -16.99 2.64
C THR A 3 15.05 -17.32 1.49
N PRO A 4 13.87 -17.90 1.75
CA PRO A 4 12.88 -18.27 0.73
C PRO A 4 12.48 -17.11 -0.21
N GLU A 5 12.66 -15.87 0.25
CA GLU A 5 12.53 -14.60 -0.50
C GLU A 5 13.31 -14.59 -1.83
N LYS A 6 14.38 -15.39 -1.94
CA LYS A 6 15.27 -15.42 -3.11
C LYS A 6 14.76 -16.32 -4.24
N VAL A 7 13.75 -17.16 -4.00
CA VAL A 7 13.24 -18.15 -4.98
C VAL A 7 11.96 -17.67 -5.69
N PHE A 8 11.20 -16.79 -5.06
CA PHE A 8 10.06 -16.07 -5.64
C PHE A 8 10.12 -14.63 -5.15
N GLY A 9 10.34 -13.66 -6.04
CA GLY A 9 10.50 -12.25 -5.65
C GLY A 9 9.28 -11.70 -4.90
N LEU A 10 9.45 -10.57 -4.19
CA LEU A 10 8.45 -9.93 -3.31
C LEU A 10 7.01 -9.92 -3.88
N THR A 11 6.88 -9.72 -5.19
CA THR A 11 5.60 -9.66 -5.91
C THR A 11 4.81 -10.99 -5.93
N SER A 12 5.38 -12.12 -5.48
CA SER A 12 4.60 -13.36 -5.34
C SER A 12 3.64 -13.34 -4.15
N TYR A 13 3.84 -12.42 -3.19
CA TYR A 13 3.08 -12.36 -1.95
C TYR A 13 1.87 -11.42 -2.00
N TYR A 14 1.79 -10.56 -3.01
CA TYR A 14 0.74 -9.55 -3.12
C TYR A 14 0.45 -9.17 -4.57
N GLU A 15 -0.72 -8.58 -4.79
CA GLU A 15 -1.09 -7.93 -6.05
C GLU A 15 -1.21 -6.42 -5.82
N ILE A 16 -0.61 -5.61 -6.69
CA ILE A 16 -0.79 -4.16 -6.63
C ILE A 16 -2.18 -3.83 -7.17
N MET A 17 -3.02 -3.23 -6.33
CA MET A 17 -4.36 -2.82 -6.73
C MET A 17 -4.35 -1.40 -7.30
N LEU A 18 -3.74 -0.47 -6.58
CA LEU A 18 -3.70 0.96 -6.90
C LEU A 18 -2.45 1.59 -6.29
N GLU A 19 -1.93 2.60 -6.96
CA GLU A 19 -0.89 3.49 -6.42
C GLU A 19 -1.10 4.89 -7.00
N GLY A 20 -0.60 5.90 -6.29
CA GLY A 20 -0.72 7.28 -6.75
C GLY A 20 -0.13 8.28 -5.77
N SER A 21 -0.20 9.56 -6.14
CA SER A 21 0.39 10.68 -5.40
C SER A 21 -0.63 11.56 -4.67
N ASN A 22 -1.91 11.19 -4.66
CA ASN A 22 -3.01 12.01 -4.11
C ASN A 22 -4.03 11.12 -3.39
N SER A 23 -3.74 10.78 -2.12
CA SER A 23 -4.64 10.02 -1.24
C SER A 23 -5.52 10.90 -0.35
N ASN A 24 -5.20 12.19 -0.20
CA ASN A 24 -5.74 13.09 0.83
C ASN A 24 -5.37 12.72 2.28
N HIS A 25 -4.59 11.66 2.47
CA HIS A 25 -4.15 11.19 3.78
C HIS A 25 -2.79 11.80 4.12
N VAL A 26 -2.76 12.68 5.12
CA VAL A 26 -1.58 13.54 5.41
C VAL A 26 -0.57 12.89 6.36
N SER A 27 -0.97 11.85 7.10
CA SER A 27 -0.10 11.11 8.01
C SER A 27 0.61 9.96 7.30
N GLN A 28 1.80 9.60 7.76
CA GLN A 28 2.42 8.34 7.35
C GLN A 28 1.79 7.22 8.17
N GLU A 29 1.00 6.35 7.53
CA GLU A 29 0.18 5.35 8.22
C GLU A 29 -0.08 4.12 7.33
N ILE A 30 -0.22 2.96 7.97
CA ILE A 30 -0.67 1.74 7.32
C ILE A 30 -1.97 1.27 7.95
N ILE A 31 -2.96 0.99 7.11
CA ILE A 31 -4.26 0.48 7.52
C ILE A 31 -4.53 -0.83 6.76
N ILE A 32 -4.82 -1.89 7.52
CA ILE A 32 -5.22 -3.19 6.96
C ILE A 32 -6.75 -3.22 6.94
N ALA A 33 -7.33 -3.22 5.75
CA ALA A 33 -8.76 -3.36 5.55
C ALA A 33 -9.10 -4.84 5.29
N ASP A 34 -9.83 -5.44 6.22
CA ASP A 34 -10.20 -6.85 6.21
C ASP A 34 -11.69 -7.10 5.95
N HIS A 35 -12.46 -6.04 5.68
CA HIS A 35 -13.87 -6.07 5.31
C HIS A 35 -14.23 -4.91 4.38
N GLU A 36 -15.42 -5.01 3.76
CA GLU A 36 -15.83 -4.10 2.69
C GLU A 36 -16.07 -2.66 3.16
N GLU A 37 -16.65 -2.47 4.33
CA GLU A 37 -16.93 -1.14 4.90
C GLU A 37 -15.64 -0.33 5.10
N ALA A 38 -14.61 -0.89 5.76
CA ALA A 38 -13.30 -0.24 5.89
C ALA A 38 -12.67 0.10 4.53
N MET A 39 -12.76 -0.78 3.53
CA MET A 39 -12.25 -0.45 2.19
C MET A 39 -13.03 0.72 1.57
N GLN A 40 -14.35 0.75 1.70
CA GLN A 40 -15.18 1.81 1.13
C GLN A 40 -14.89 3.17 1.78
N GLU A 41 -14.69 3.22 3.10
CA GLU A 41 -14.30 4.43 3.82
C GLU A 41 -12.94 4.96 3.32
N LEU A 42 -11.92 4.11 3.30
CA LEU A 42 -10.57 4.48 2.84
C LEU A 42 -10.58 4.92 1.37
N MET A 43 -11.27 4.19 0.50
CA MET A 43 -11.41 4.58 -0.91
C MET A 43 -12.22 5.87 -1.08
N GLY A 44 -13.18 6.15 -0.19
CA GLY A 44 -13.95 7.38 -0.14
C GLY A 44 -13.07 8.59 0.15
N GLU A 45 -12.19 8.50 1.14
CA GLU A 45 -11.18 9.54 1.44
C GLU A 45 -10.32 9.82 0.20
N ILE A 46 -9.76 8.76 -0.39
CA ILE A 46 -8.88 8.87 -1.54
C ILE A 46 -9.63 9.47 -2.75
N ASN A 47 -10.93 9.17 -2.90
CA ASN A 47 -11.77 9.68 -3.98
C ASN A 47 -12.35 11.09 -3.77
N SER A 48 -12.30 11.64 -2.55
CA SER A 48 -13.06 12.84 -2.16
C SER A 48 -12.75 14.11 -2.97
N THR A 49 -11.52 14.22 -3.50
CA THR A 49 -11.03 15.41 -4.23
C THR A 49 -10.80 15.17 -5.73
N ARG A 50 -11.17 14.00 -6.26
CA ARG A 50 -10.88 13.62 -7.66
C ARG A 50 -12.14 13.39 -8.50
N LYS A 51 -12.06 13.77 -9.78
CA LYS A 51 -13.11 13.52 -10.79
C LYS A 51 -12.48 13.16 -12.14
N PRO A 52 -12.78 11.98 -12.73
CA PRO A 52 -13.58 10.89 -12.14
C PRO A 52 -12.86 10.23 -10.95
N GLY A 53 -13.63 9.58 -10.07
CA GLY A 53 -13.08 8.79 -8.97
C GLY A 53 -12.31 7.57 -9.47
N LEU A 54 -11.37 7.08 -8.66
CA LEU A 54 -10.77 5.77 -8.88
C LEU A 54 -11.82 4.69 -8.61
N LYS A 55 -11.82 3.67 -9.47
CA LYS A 55 -12.71 2.53 -9.35
C LYS A 55 -12.40 1.77 -8.06
N ILE A 56 -13.44 1.49 -7.28
CA ILE A 56 -13.35 0.61 -6.12
C ILE A 56 -13.25 -0.84 -6.62
N PRO A 57 -12.22 -1.60 -6.25
CA PRO A 57 -12.10 -3.00 -6.66
C PRO A 57 -13.14 -3.87 -5.94
N SER A 58 -13.59 -4.94 -6.62
CA SER A 58 -14.37 -5.99 -5.95
C SER A 58 -13.40 -6.98 -5.32
N ILE A 59 -13.49 -7.14 -3.99
CA ILE A 59 -12.58 -7.97 -3.19
C ILE A 59 -13.38 -9.03 -2.46
N ASN A 60 -12.86 -10.27 -2.43
CA ASN A 60 -13.44 -11.30 -1.58
C ASN A 60 -12.77 -11.26 -0.20
N PHE A 61 -13.32 -10.44 0.70
CA PHE A 61 -12.86 -10.31 2.08
C PHE A 61 -13.04 -11.57 2.95
N LYS A 62 -13.34 -12.75 2.38
CA LYS A 62 -13.12 -14.04 3.07
C LYS A 62 -11.76 -14.62 2.76
N LYS A 63 -11.22 -14.34 1.57
CA LYS A 63 -9.98 -14.89 1.02
C LYS A 63 -8.85 -13.88 0.93
N GLU A 64 -9.16 -12.60 1.05
CA GLU A 64 -8.26 -11.50 0.73
C GLU A 64 -8.38 -10.41 1.79
N VAL A 65 -7.30 -9.66 1.97
CA VAL A 65 -7.27 -8.39 2.70
C VAL A 65 -6.58 -7.34 1.83
N LEU A 66 -6.85 -6.06 2.11
CA LEU A 66 -6.12 -4.95 1.51
C LEU A 66 -5.22 -4.30 2.54
N ILE A 67 -4.02 -3.91 2.12
CA ILE A 67 -3.13 -3.07 2.91
C ILE A 67 -3.01 -1.72 2.20
N PHE A 68 -3.47 -0.67 2.87
CA PHE A 68 -3.34 0.72 2.44
C PHE A 68 -2.13 1.31 3.14
N ALA A 69 -1.10 1.66 2.37
CA ALA A 69 0.10 2.32 2.89
C ALA A 69 0.14 3.76 2.38
N TYR A 70 0.10 4.71 3.30
CA TYR A 70 0.11 6.15 3.04
C TYR A 70 1.45 6.75 3.44
N GLY A 71 2.10 7.44 2.51
CA GLY A 71 3.40 8.07 2.72
C GLY A 71 3.34 9.46 3.37
N GLY A 72 2.16 9.87 3.83
CA GLY A 72 1.89 11.20 4.37
C GLY A 72 2.07 12.34 3.37
N GLN A 73 1.95 13.58 3.85
CA GLN A 73 2.11 14.77 3.00
C GLN A 73 3.57 15.01 2.62
N GLN A 74 3.83 15.19 1.33
CA GLN A 74 5.13 15.56 0.77
C GLN A 74 5.05 16.92 0.08
N SER A 75 6.09 17.75 0.25
CA SER A 75 6.14 19.11 -0.29
C SER A 75 6.48 19.18 -1.78
N THR A 76 6.94 18.07 -2.36
CA THR A 76 7.21 17.93 -3.79
C THR A 76 6.55 16.66 -4.34
N GLY A 77 6.40 16.60 -5.66
CA GLY A 77 6.04 15.36 -6.33
C GLY A 77 7.23 14.40 -6.45
N GLY A 78 6.94 13.23 -7.03
CA GLY A 78 7.94 12.18 -7.31
C GLY A 78 8.20 11.21 -6.16
N TYR A 79 7.59 11.43 -5.00
CA TYR A 79 7.55 10.43 -3.94
C TYR A 79 6.59 9.29 -4.29
N ALA A 80 6.96 8.08 -3.89
CA ALA A 80 6.11 6.90 -3.99
C ALA A 80 6.21 6.08 -2.70
N VAL A 81 5.19 5.29 -2.40
CA VAL A 81 5.28 4.25 -1.36
C VAL A 81 5.58 2.94 -2.07
N ASP A 82 6.44 2.08 -1.53
CA ASP A 82 6.69 0.74 -2.09
C ASP A 82 6.92 -0.33 -1.04
N VAL A 83 6.67 -1.60 -1.40
CA VAL A 83 6.98 -2.75 -0.55
C VAL A 83 8.46 -3.09 -0.71
N THR A 84 9.24 -2.98 0.36
CA THR A 84 10.70 -3.22 0.31
C THR A 84 11.10 -4.58 0.85
N GLU A 85 10.26 -5.18 1.69
CA GLU A 85 10.51 -6.48 2.30
C GLU A 85 9.19 -7.22 2.55
N VAL A 86 9.22 -8.55 2.39
CA VAL A 86 8.14 -9.43 2.83
C VAL A 86 8.75 -10.54 3.68
N ARG A 87 8.45 -10.53 4.98
CA ARG A 87 8.88 -11.56 5.92
C ARG A 87 7.78 -12.60 6.07
N ASN A 88 8.06 -13.81 5.60
CA ASN A 88 7.14 -14.94 5.62
C ASN A 88 7.62 -15.99 6.62
N GLU A 89 7.15 -15.87 7.86
CA GLU A 89 7.47 -16.75 8.99
C GLU A 89 6.33 -17.74 9.24
N ASP A 90 6.45 -18.63 10.23
CA ASP A 90 5.46 -19.71 10.43
C ASP A 90 4.05 -19.19 10.72
N ASP A 91 3.91 -18.23 11.65
CA ASP A 91 2.61 -17.67 12.09
C ASP A 91 2.38 -16.22 11.62
N LEU A 92 3.31 -15.65 10.84
CA LEU A 92 3.34 -14.24 10.50
C LEU A 92 3.69 -14.04 9.02
N LEU A 93 2.88 -13.23 8.34
CA LEU A 93 3.21 -12.63 7.05
C LEU A 93 3.27 -11.12 7.23
N HIS A 94 4.48 -10.57 7.16
CA HIS A 94 4.75 -9.17 7.43
C HIS A 94 5.28 -8.44 6.19
N PHE A 95 4.76 -7.25 5.93
CA PHE A 95 5.16 -6.39 4.82
C PHE A 95 5.81 -5.10 5.35
N ASN A 96 7.06 -4.83 4.97
CA ASN A 96 7.65 -3.51 5.19
C ASN A 96 7.38 -2.64 3.97
N PHE A 97 6.99 -1.40 4.23
CA PHE A 97 6.84 -0.36 3.22
C PHE A 97 7.86 0.75 3.45
N ASP A 98 8.31 1.37 2.37
CA ASP A 98 9.14 2.57 2.45
C ASP A 98 8.58 3.70 1.59
N LEU A 99 8.90 4.92 2.00
CA LEU A 99 8.71 6.10 1.18
C LEU A 99 9.93 6.29 0.26
N ILE A 100 9.74 5.99 -1.02
CA ILE A 100 10.73 6.15 -2.07
C ILE A 100 10.80 7.62 -2.47
N LYS A 101 11.98 8.22 -2.29
CA LYS A 101 12.26 9.59 -2.69
C LYS A 101 12.53 9.65 -4.20
N PRO A 102 12.11 10.72 -4.89
CA PRO A 102 12.49 10.93 -6.28
C PRO A 102 14.01 11.01 -6.42
N GLN A 103 14.54 10.41 -7.49
CA GLN A 103 15.97 10.50 -7.83
C GLN A 103 16.21 11.68 -8.77
N GLY A 104 17.16 12.55 -8.42
CA GLY A 104 17.56 13.71 -9.24
C GLY A 104 17.10 15.05 -8.69
N GLU A 105 17.59 16.14 -9.30
CA GLU A 105 17.38 17.51 -8.82
C GLU A 105 16.07 18.15 -9.35
N MET A 106 15.44 17.57 -10.36
CA MET A 106 14.21 18.11 -10.96
C MET A 106 12.98 17.37 -10.42
N VAL A 107 12.37 17.94 -9.38
CA VAL A 107 11.07 17.50 -8.84
C VAL A 107 10.02 18.58 -9.04
N THR A 108 8.74 18.17 -9.09
CA THR A 108 7.65 19.14 -9.17
C THR A 108 7.40 19.77 -7.81
N MET A 109 7.25 21.10 -7.76
CA MET A 109 6.89 21.82 -6.54
C MET A 109 5.37 21.74 -6.32
N SER A 110 4.90 20.58 -5.88
CA SER A 110 3.49 20.31 -5.63
C SER A 110 3.32 19.48 -4.37
N ILE A 111 2.38 19.88 -3.53
CA ILE A 111 2.01 19.10 -2.35
C ILE A 111 1.36 17.80 -2.84
N THR A 112 1.87 16.68 -2.35
CA THR A 112 1.37 15.33 -2.69
C THR A 112 1.12 14.52 -1.42
N THR A 113 0.34 13.45 -1.57
CA THR A 113 0.06 12.44 -0.53
C THR A 113 0.19 11.05 -1.17
N PRO A 114 1.42 10.54 -1.36
CA PRO A 114 1.65 9.26 -2.01
C PRO A 114 1.06 8.09 -1.24
N PHE A 115 0.59 7.08 -1.97
CA PHE A 115 0.02 5.87 -1.39
C PHE A 115 0.20 4.66 -2.30
N LYS A 116 0.17 3.48 -1.71
CA LYS A 116 0.06 2.19 -2.40
C LYS A 116 -0.98 1.32 -1.70
N ILE A 117 -1.81 0.64 -2.50
CA ILE A 117 -2.79 -0.34 -2.04
C ILE A 117 -2.40 -1.69 -2.64
N ILE A 118 -2.12 -2.65 -1.77
CA ILE A 118 -1.86 -4.03 -2.16
C ILE A 118 -2.97 -4.94 -1.67
N LYS A 119 -3.23 -6.01 -2.42
CA LYS A 119 -4.11 -7.11 -2.05
C LYS A 119 -3.30 -8.32 -1.68
N VAL A 120 -3.61 -8.89 -0.54
CA VAL A 120 -2.91 -10.05 0.02
C VAL A 120 -3.91 -11.16 0.24
N LYS A 121 -3.56 -12.39 -0.16
CA LYS A 121 -4.37 -13.56 0.14
C LYS A 121 -4.28 -13.85 1.63
N ARG A 122 -5.42 -14.16 2.24
CA ARG A 122 -5.43 -14.72 3.59
C ARG A 122 -4.77 -16.09 3.57
N ASP A 123 -4.03 -16.32 4.63
CA ASP A 123 -3.44 -17.58 5.02
C ASP A 123 -3.75 -17.78 6.52
N ASP A 124 -3.38 -18.91 7.10
CA ASP A 124 -3.51 -19.16 8.54
C ASP A 124 -2.59 -18.23 9.37
N LYS A 125 -1.70 -17.50 8.71
CA LYS A 125 -0.76 -16.55 9.28
C LYS A 125 -1.41 -15.21 9.60
N LYS A 126 -0.97 -14.60 10.70
CA LYS A 126 -1.30 -13.21 11.00
C LYS A 126 -0.67 -12.29 9.96
N ILE A 127 -1.48 -11.43 9.34
CA ILE A 127 -0.99 -10.40 8.40
C ILE A 127 -0.69 -9.12 9.17
N THR A 128 0.50 -8.56 8.99
CA THR A 128 0.90 -7.28 9.57
C THR A 128 1.71 -6.45 8.59
N ALA A 129 1.84 -5.15 8.84
CA ALA A 129 2.65 -4.27 8.02
C ALA A 129 3.17 -3.09 8.83
N SER A 130 4.32 -2.54 8.44
CA SER A 130 4.90 -1.33 9.01
C SER A 130 5.64 -0.50 7.96
N PHE A 131 5.86 0.77 8.28
CA PHE A 131 6.90 1.58 7.67
C PHE A 131 8.25 1.35 8.35
#